data_AF-A0A1A3NVQ5-F1
#
_entry.id   AF-A0A1A3NVQ5-F1
#
_cell.length_a   1.000
_cell.length_b   1.000
_cell.length_c   1.000
_cell.angle_alpha   90.00
_cell.angle_beta   90.00
_cell.angle_gamma   90.00
#
_symmetry.space_group_name_H-M   'P 1'
#
loop_
_entity.id
_entity.type
_entity.pdbx_description
1 polymer ?
#
loop_
_entity_poly.entity_id
_entity_poly.type
_entity_poly.pdbx_seq_one_letter_code
_entity_poly.pdbx_strand_id
1 'polypeptide(L)'
;MANARWDQPAALALPKGGYFVAERGRYGPTFPRTPACYGFSIIAKVKEGREDAIRRHGKTIEEAITANPGFLAPLRLHYLRWLLFDVGGGLHFQYQGIFDTDFDKYTEDAVMLFGQSGINTVFTNLEGFPEDWKENPESFVQFVREHHFPSFLEYGEYPYVTADEIKKALRLKDAFSTMLDQMQ
;
A
#
# COMPACT_ATOMS: atom_id res chain seq x y z
N MET A 1 19.72 -13.31 -6.14
CA MET A 1 20.06 -12.04 -5.48
C MET A 1 20.82 -12.40 -4.22
N ALA A 2 22.09 -11.99 -4.11
CA ALA A 2 22.94 -12.32 -2.97
C ALA A 2 22.26 -11.88 -1.65
N ASN A 3 22.39 -12.71 -0.61
CA ASN A 3 21.84 -12.58 0.74
C ASN A 3 21.84 -11.14 1.26
N ALA A 4 20.81 -10.37 0.93
CA ALA A 4 20.66 -9.02 1.44
C ALA A 4 20.48 -9.13 2.95
N ARG A 5 21.43 -8.56 3.68
CA ARG A 5 21.42 -8.53 5.13
C ARG A 5 20.41 -7.49 5.58
N TRP A 6 19.47 -7.88 6.43
CA TRP A 6 18.47 -6.98 6.99
C TRP A 6 19.11 -5.85 7.83
N ASP A 7 20.33 -6.04 8.33
CA ASP A 7 21.05 -5.09 9.17
C ASP A 7 21.91 -4.08 8.39
N GLN A 8 21.78 -4.06 7.05
CA GLN A 8 22.47 -3.11 6.19
C GLN A 8 21.47 -2.44 5.26
N PRO A 9 21.45 -1.10 5.16
CA PRO A 9 20.51 -0.41 4.29
C PRO A 9 20.78 -0.75 2.82
N ALA A 10 19.73 -0.78 2.02
CA ALA A 10 19.82 -0.99 0.59
C ALA A 10 18.95 -0.01 -0.19
N ALA A 11 19.41 0.36 -1.38
CA ALA A 11 18.69 1.19 -2.33
C ALA A 11 18.62 0.49 -3.69
N LEU A 12 17.52 0.67 -4.41
CA LEU A 12 17.31 0.13 -5.75
C LEU A 12 16.72 1.19 -6.67
N ALA A 13 17.48 1.58 -7.68
CA ALA A 13 16.99 2.43 -8.76
C ALA A 13 16.10 1.59 -9.69
N LEU A 14 14.98 2.16 -10.10
CA LEU A 14 13.99 1.53 -10.96
C LEU A 14 13.98 2.20 -12.34
N PRO A 15 13.78 1.44 -13.42
CA PRO A 15 13.66 2.01 -14.76
C PRO A 15 12.37 2.83 -14.90
N LYS A 16 12.28 3.68 -15.92
CA LYS A 16 11.13 4.59 -16.16
C LYS A 16 9.76 3.89 -16.20
N GLY A 17 9.73 2.61 -16.58
CA GLY A 17 8.50 1.80 -16.59
C GLY A 17 8.20 1.06 -15.28
N GLY A 18 9.09 1.10 -14.29
CA GLY A 18 8.94 0.42 -13.01
C GLY A 18 9.29 -1.08 -13.00
N TYR A 19 9.71 -1.67 -14.13
CA TYR A 19 10.00 -3.10 -14.25
C TYR A 19 11.38 -3.39 -14.82
N PHE A 20 12.11 -4.32 -14.21
CA PHE A 20 13.35 -4.87 -14.78
C PHE A 20 13.07 -5.90 -15.87
N VAL A 21 12.18 -6.84 -15.55
CA VAL A 21 11.68 -7.88 -16.46
C VAL A 21 10.16 -7.93 -16.25
N ALA A 22 9.40 -7.88 -17.34
CA ALA A 22 7.94 -7.95 -17.28
C ALA A 22 7.49 -9.40 -17.08
N GLU A 23 7.39 -9.83 -15.83
CA GLU A 23 6.79 -11.10 -15.47
C GLU A 23 5.27 -10.97 -15.49
N ARG A 24 4.59 -11.82 -16.25
CA ARG A 24 3.14 -11.72 -16.45
C ARG A 24 2.39 -12.32 -15.25
N GLY A 25 1.70 -11.45 -14.51
CA GLY A 25 0.69 -11.82 -13.51
C GLY A 25 -0.70 -11.98 -14.12
N ARG A 26 -1.69 -12.16 -13.25
CA ARG A 26 -3.11 -12.33 -13.60
C ARG A 26 -3.67 -11.07 -14.26
N TYR A 27 -3.30 -9.90 -13.75
CA TYR A 27 -3.83 -8.62 -14.21
C TYR A 27 -2.80 -7.74 -14.95
N GLY A 28 -1.69 -8.33 -15.39
CA GLY A 28 -0.59 -7.61 -16.05
C GLY A 28 0.75 -7.85 -15.37
N PRO A 29 1.80 -7.08 -15.71
CA PRO A 29 3.13 -7.31 -15.13
C PRO A 29 3.16 -7.12 -13.62
N THR A 30 3.84 -8.02 -12.91
CA THR A 30 4.01 -7.97 -11.44
C THR A 30 5.02 -6.90 -11.04
N PHE A 31 4.68 -6.08 -10.04
CA PHE A 31 5.61 -5.06 -9.55
C PHE A 31 6.84 -5.72 -8.91
N PRO A 32 8.05 -5.20 -9.17
CA PRO A 32 9.26 -5.81 -8.63
C PRO A 32 9.29 -5.66 -7.11
N ARG A 33 9.89 -6.66 -6.44
CA ARG A 33 10.28 -6.51 -5.05
C ARG A 33 11.54 -5.64 -4.96
N THR A 34 11.51 -4.64 -4.09
CA THR A 34 12.60 -3.71 -3.82
C THR A 34 13.07 -3.86 -2.37
N PRO A 35 14.11 -3.12 -1.93
CA PRO A 35 14.45 -3.02 -0.50
C PRO A 35 13.27 -2.69 0.41
N ALA A 36 12.26 -1.96 -0.08
CA ALA A 36 11.05 -1.64 0.67
C ALA A 36 9.98 -2.75 0.60
N CYS A 37 10.28 -3.95 0.08
CA CYS A 37 9.33 -5.00 -0.30
C CYS A 37 8.54 -4.64 -1.58
N TYR A 38 7.22 -4.71 -1.58
CA TYR A 38 6.40 -4.33 -2.71
C TYR A 38 5.71 -3.01 -2.43
N GLY A 39 5.43 -2.23 -3.46
CA GLY A 39 4.73 -0.98 -3.29
C GLY A 39 4.15 -0.43 -4.58
N PHE A 40 3.35 0.62 -4.41
CA PHE A 40 2.87 1.46 -5.50
C PHE A 40 2.69 2.90 -5.04
N SER A 41 2.64 3.81 -6.00
CA SER A 41 2.09 5.15 -5.84
C SER A 41 1.01 5.37 -6.88
N ILE A 42 -0.20 5.72 -6.46
CA ILE A 42 -1.32 6.08 -7.33
C ILE A 42 -1.46 7.59 -7.27
N ILE A 43 -1.55 8.26 -8.42
CA ILE A 43 -1.87 9.68 -8.51
C ILE A 43 -3.04 9.85 -9.48
N ALA A 44 -4.13 10.44 -9.00
CA ALA A 44 -5.31 10.71 -9.83
C ALA A 44 -5.96 12.03 -9.44
N LYS A 45 -6.68 12.63 -10.37
CA LYS A 45 -7.41 13.87 -10.14
C LYS A 45 -8.66 13.59 -9.30
N VAL A 46 -8.94 14.49 -8.36
CA VAL A 46 -10.14 14.43 -7.52
C VAL A 46 -11.30 15.04 -8.29
N LYS A 47 -12.46 14.36 -8.29
CA LYS A 47 -13.70 14.91 -8.84
C LYS A 47 -14.02 16.25 -8.17
N GLU A 48 -14.53 17.20 -8.94
CA GLU A 48 -14.89 18.53 -8.43
C GLU A 48 -15.81 18.45 -7.19
N GLY A 49 -15.50 19.25 -6.16
CA GLY A 49 -16.27 19.30 -4.91
C GLY A 49 -16.15 18.08 -3.99
N ARG A 50 -15.26 17.12 -4.28
CA ARG A 50 -15.13 15.88 -3.47
C ARG A 50 -14.04 15.90 -2.39
N GLU A 51 -13.36 17.02 -2.17
CA GLU A 51 -12.33 17.13 -1.14
C GLU A 51 -12.84 16.71 0.25
N ASP A 52 -13.96 17.28 0.70
CA ASP A 52 -14.54 16.97 2.02
C ASP A 52 -14.95 15.50 2.16
N ALA A 53 -15.40 14.87 1.07
CA ALA A 53 -15.73 13.45 1.07
C ALA A 53 -14.47 12.58 1.29
N ILE A 54 -13.35 12.94 0.68
CA ILE A 54 -12.06 12.28 0.89
C ILE A 54 -11.57 12.49 2.33
N ARG A 55 -11.65 13.72 2.86
CA ARG A 55 -11.24 14.01 4.24
C ARG A 55 -12.09 13.23 5.26
N ARG A 56 -13.40 13.13 5.04
CA ARG A 56 -14.29 12.30 5.87
C ARG A 56 -13.95 10.81 5.78
N HIS A 57 -13.55 10.30 4.62
CA HIS A 57 -13.11 8.91 4.49
C HIS A 57 -11.92 8.59 5.41
N GLY A 58 -11.01 9.54 5.63
CA GLY A 58 -9.94 9.40 6.62
C GLY A 58 -10.45 9.09 8.03
N LYS A 59 -11.55 9.71 8.46
CA LYS A 59 -12.22 9.42 9.75
C LYS A 59 -12.87 8.04 9.76
N THR A 60 -13.50 7.63 8.66
CA THR A 60 -14.06 6.28 8.53
C THR A 60 -12.99 5.19 8.70
N ILE A 61 -11.80 5.39 8.12
CA ILE A 61 -10.69 4.44 8.29
C ILE A 61 -10.13 4.45 9.71
N GLU A 62 -9.98 5.63 10.33
CA GLU A 62 -9.54 5.77 11.74
C GLU A 62 -10.48 5.03 12.70
N GLU A 63 -11.80 5.22 12.53
CA GLU A 63 -12.82 4.55 13.33
C GLU A 63 -12.82 3.03 13.12
N ALA A 64 -12.71 2.58 11.87
CA ALA A 64 -12.66 1.15 11.54
C ALA A 64 -11.44 0.44 12.17
N ILE A 65 -10.27 1.07 12.13
CA ILE A 65 -9.04 0.54 12.74
C ILE A 65 -9.12 0.58 14.27
N THR A 66 -9.71 1.64 14.84
CA THR A 66 -9.90 1.75 16.29
C THR A 66 -10.82 0.64 16.81
N ALA A 67 -11.91 0.36 16.09
CA ALA A 67 -12.84 -0.73 16.43
C ALA A 67 -12.23 -2.12 16.19
N ASN A 68 -11.44 -2.28 15.13
CA ASN A 68 -10.74 -3.52 14.81
C ASN A 68 -9.32 -3.22 14.28
N PRO A 69 -8.28 -3.34 15.13
CA PRO A 69 -6.90 -3.12 14.70
C PRO A 69 -6.42 -4.04 13.57
N GLY A 70 -7.11 -5.17 13.35
CA GLY A 70 -6.86 -6.11 12.26
C GLY A 70 -7.60 -5.78 10.96
N PHE A 71 -8.33 -4.66 10.87
CA PHE A 71 -9.17 -4.33 9.72
C PHE A 71 -8.41 -4.37 8.39
N LEU A 72 -7.20 -3.82 8.32
CA LEU A 72 -6.37 -3.82 7.12
C LEU A 72 -5.38 -5.00 7.03
N ALA A 73 -5.44 -5.97 7.96
CA ALA A 73 -4.48 -7.07 8.02
C ALA A 73 -4.36 -7.89 6.71
N PRO A 74 -5.45 -8.16 5.95
CA PRO A 74 -5.34 -8.87 4.67
C PRO A 74 -4.38 -8.22 3.67
N LEU A 75 -4.21 -6.90 3.73
CA LEU A 75 -3.37 -6.14 2.79
C LEU A 75 -1.87 -6.24 3.06
N ARG A 76 -1.46 -6.92 4.15
CA ARG A 76 -0.05 -7.16 4.54
C ARG A 76 0.82 -5.90 4.48
N LEU A 77 0.35 -4.82 5.10
CA LEU A 77 0.92 -3.48 4.98
C LEU A 77 2.12 -3.27 5.90
N HIS A 78 3.15 -2.62 5.37
CA HIS A 78 4.12 -1.84 6.14
C HIS A 78 3.62 -0.44 6.39
N TYR A 79 3.05 0.17 5.36
CA TYR A 79 2.83 1.59 5.33
C TYR A 79 1.78 1.99 4.30
N LEU A 80 0.90 2.93 4.66
CA LEU A 80 -0.03 3.60 3.75
C LEU A 80 0.01 5.11 3.99
N ARG A 81 -0.04 5.90 2.92
CA ARG A 81 -0.16 7.35 2.99
C ARG A 81 -1.08 7.87 1.91
N TRP A 82 -2.03 8.69 2.33
CA TRP A 82 -2.94 9.44 1.47
C TRP A 82 -2.57 10.92 1.53
N LEU A 83 -2.51 11.57 0.39
CA LEU A 83 -2.23 13.00 0.26
C LEU A 83 -3.25 13.63 -0.68
N LEU A 84 -3.60 14.86 -0.37
CA LEU A 84 -4.34 15.77 -1.24
C LEU A 84 -3.46 16.98 -1.50
N PHE A 85 -3.27 17.34 -2.76
CA PHE A 85 -2.41 18.43 -3.15
C PHE A 85 -2.85 19.02 -4.49
N ASP A 86 -2.56 20.29 -4.72
CA ASP A 86 -2.76 20.96 -6.00
C ASP A 86 -1.44 21.64 -6.40
N VAL A 87 -0.93 21.30 -7.58
CA VAL A 87 0.31 21.85 -8.15
C VAL A 87 0.02 22.74 -9.37
N GLY A 88 -1.22 23.20 -9.52
CA GLY A 88 -1.74 23.89 -10.69
C GLY A 88 -2.40 22.89 -11.64
N GLY A 89 -3.73 22.93 -11.73
CA GLY A 89 -4.52 22.02 -12.58
C GLY A 89 -5.69 21.33 -11.86
N GLY A 90 -5.88 21.65 -10.58
CA GLY A 90 -6.94 21.13 -9.73
C GLY A 90 -6.42 20.11 -8.72
N LEU A 91 -7.30 19.76 -7.78
CA LEU A 91 -6.95 18.89 -6.66
C LEU A 91 -6.60 17.47 -7.14
N HIS A 92 -5.43 16.99 -6.74
CA HIS A 92 -4.96 15.63 -6.96
C HIS A 92 -4.92 14.88 -5.65
N PHE A 93 -5.10 13.58 -5.77
CA PHE A 93 -4.96 12.62 -4.70
C PHE A 93 -3.78 11.72 -5.00
N GLN A 94 -2.89 11.54 -4.01
CA GLN A 94 -1.86 10.52 -4.04
C GLN A 94 -2.15 9.47 -2.97
N TYR A 95 -2.03 8.21 -3.35
CA TYR A 95 -2.04 7.08 -2.43
C TYR A 95 -0.78 6.23 -2.62
N GLN A 96 0.02 6.13 -1.57
CA GLN A 96 1.24 5.33 -1.54
C GLN A 96 1.07 4.17 -0.57
N GLY A 97 1.39 2.97 -1.02
CA GLY A 97 1.33 1.77 -0.20
C GLY A 97 2.60 0.93 -0.32
N ILE A 98 3.01 0.36 0.81
CA ILE A 98 4.12 -0.61 0.93
C ILE A 98 3.59 -1.86 1.64
N PHE A 99 3.85 -3.04 1.08
CA PHE A 99 3.25 -4.30 1.50
C PHE A 99 4.11 -5.54 1.18
N ASP A 100 3.74 -6.69 1.77
CA ASP A 100 4.47 -7.97 1.71
C ASP A 100 3.80 -9.03 0.82
N THR A 101 3.09 -8.60 -0.22
CA THR A 101 2.44 -9.48 -1.19
C THR A 101 2.63 -8.93 -2.60
N ASP A 102 2.40 -9.72 -3.65
CA ASP A 102 2.37 -9.17 -5.00
C ASP A 102 1.15 -8.26 -5.22
N PHE A 103 1.23 -7.42 -6.25
CA PHE A 103 0.23 -6.40 -6.55
C PHE A 103 -1.15 -6.97 -6.92
N ASP A 104 -1.19 -8.12 -7.60
CA ASP A 104 -2.45 -8.72 -8.01
C ASP A 104 -3.19 -9.22 -6.76
N LYS A 105 -2.48 -9.92 -5.87
CA LYS A 105 -3.03 -10.37 -4.58
C LYS A 105 -3.46 -9.22 -3.69
N TYR A 106 -2.65 -8.14 -3.60
CA TYR A 106 -3.01 -6.94 -2.85
C TYR A 106 -4.36 -6.37 -3.34
N THR A 107 -4.52 -6.30 -4.65
CA THR A 107 -5.71 -5.71 -5.26
C THR A 107 -6.95 -6.57 -5.03
N GLU A 108 -6.83 -7.89 -5.19
CA GLU A 108 -7.91 -8.83 -4.87
C GLU A 108 -8.35 -8.70 -3.41
N ASP A 109 -7.39 -8.66 -2.47
CA ASP A 109 -7.68 -8.51 -1.05
C ASP A 109 -8.33 -7.16 -0.72
N ALA A 110 -7.92 -6.07 -1.39
CA ALA A 110 -8.53 -4.77 -1.24
C ALA A 110 -9.99 -4.77 -1.70
N VAL A 111 -10.28 -5.34 -2.87
CA VAL A 111 -11.66 -5.44 -3.37
C VAL A 111 -12.52 -6.26 -2.42
N MET A 112 -12.03 -7.42 -1.94
CA MET A 112 -12.76 -8.25 -0.98
C MET A 112 -13.00 -7.52 0.35
N LEU A 113 -11.99 -6.86 0.90
CA LEU A 113 -12.07 -6.15 2.18
C LEU A 113 -13.11 -5.04 2.16
N PHE A 114 -13.08 -4.19 1.13
CA PHE A 114 -14.04 -3.08 1.02
C PHE A 114 -15.44 -3.56 0.61
N GLY A 115 -15.54 -4.66 -0.15
CA GLY A 115 -16.81 -5.33 -0.42
C GLY A 115 -17.50 -5.85 0.83
N GLN A 116 -16.76 -6.52 1.71
CA GLN A 116 -17.30 -7.15 2.93
C GLN A 116 -17.57 -6.15 4.07
N SER A 117 -16.77 -5.09 4.18
CA SER A 117 -16.92 -4.10 5.26
C SER A 117 -18.04 -3.09 5.04
N GLY A 118 -18.58 -2.99 3.82
CA GLY A 118 -19.53 -1.94 3.43
C GLY A 118 -18.90 -0.54 3.32
N ILE A 119 -17.61 -0.39 3.62
CA ILE A 119 -16.87 0.87 3.45
C ILE A 119 -16.53 1.01 1.97
N ASN A 120 -17.05 2.07 1.32
CA ASN A 120 -16.65 2.39 -0.04
C ASN A 120 -15.20 2.88 -0.08
N THR A 121 -14.45 2.44 -1.10
CA THR A 121 -13.10 2.94 -1.36
C THR A 121 -13.09 4.45 -1.60
N VAL A 122 -12.05 5.13 -1.11
CA VAL A 122 -11.80 6.55 -1.37
C VAL A 122 -11.72 6.87 -2.86
N PHE A 123 -11.33 5.90 -3.70
CA PHE A 123 -11.15 6.09 -5.13
C PHE A 123 -12.44 6.43 -5.87
N THR A 124 -13.62 6.15 -5.29
CA THR A 124 -14.93 6.59 -5.83
C THR A 124 -15.03 8.11 -6.02
N ASN A 125 -14.16 8.88 -5.35
CA ASN A 125 -14.05 10.33 -5.43
C ASN A 125 -13.08 10.81 -6.53
N LEU A 126 -12.47 9.92 -7.30
CA LEU A 126 -11.43 10.24 -8.29
C LEU A 126 -11.99 10.17 -9.71
N GLU A 127 -11.54 11.09 -10.57
CA GLU A 127 -11.93 11.12 -11.98
C GLU A 127 -11.51 9.81 -12.67
N GLY A 128 -12.39 9.25 -13.51
CA GLY A 128 -12.12 8.01 -14.23
C GLY A 128 -12.20 6.71 -13.41
N PHE A 129 -12.43 6.78 -12.09
CA PHE A 129 -12.58 5.57 -11.29
C PHE A 129 -13.88 4.82 -11.65
N PRO A 130 -13.82 3.50 -11.93
CA PRO A 130 -14.97 2.73 -12.39
C PRO A 130 -16.08 2.64 -11.33
N GLU A 131 -17.32 2.81 -11.75
CA GLU A 131 -18.49 2.68 -10.87
C GLU A 131 -18.81 1.23 -10.52
N ASP A 132 -18.48 0.30 -11.43
CA ASP A 132 -18.72 -1.14 -11.33
C ASP A 132 -17.62 -1.92 -10.59
N TRP A 133 -16.63 -1.24 -9.98
CA TRP A 133 -15.42 -1.83 -9.39
C TRP A 133 -15.66 -2.98 -8.38
N LYS A 134 -16.85 -3.03 -7.75
CA LYS A 134 -17.22 -4.10 -6.81
C LYS A 134 -17.55 -5.42 -7.51
N GLU A 135 -18.11 -5.33 -8.71
CA GLU A 135 -18.54 -6.46 -9.53
C GLU A 135 -17.52 -6.76 -10.64
N ASN A 136 -16.62 -5.80 -10.91
CA ASN A 136 -15.59 -5.87 -11.94
C ASN A 136 -14.20 -5.56 -11.35
N PRO A 137 -13.51 -6.55 -10.75
CA PRO A 137 -12.16 -6.35 -10.22
C PRO A 137 -11.14 -5.93 -11.28
N GLU A 138 -11.34 -6.29 -12.55
CA GLU A 138 -10.43 -5.92 -13.64
C GLU A 138 -10.45 -4.42 -13.90
N SER A 139 -11.61 -3.76 -13.86
CA SER A 139 -11.69 -2.30 -14.04
C SER A 139 -10.98 -1.55 -12.92
N PHE A 140 -11.08 -2.04 -11.68
CA PHE A 140 -10.31 -1.51 -10.55
C PHE A 140 -8.80 -1.63 -10.80
N VAL A 141 -8.32 -2.81 -11.20
CA VAL A 141 -6.89 -3.02 -11.45
C VAL A 141 -6.41 -2.13 -12.60
N GLN A 142 -7.19 -2.02 -13.67
CA GLN A 142 -6.88 -1.15 -14.79
C GLN A 142 -6.72 0.31 -14.33
N PHE A 143 -7.65 0.83 -13.53
CA PHE A 143 -7.54 2.18 -12.97
C PHE A 143 -6.25 2.35 -12.17
N VAL A 144 -5.93 1.41 -11.28
CA VAL A 144 -4.70 1.49 -10.46
C VAL A 144 -3.45 1.51 -11.36
N ARG A 145 -3.40 0.69 -12.41
CA ARG A 145 -2.27 0.64 -13.34
C ARG A 145 -2.11 1.92 -14.15
N GLU A 146 -3.20 2.46 -14.67
CA GLU A 146 -3.20 3.71 -15.46
C GLU A 146 -2.76 4.92 -14.62
N HIS A 147 -3.05 4.88 -13.32
CA HIS A 147 -2.72 5.94 -12.37
C HIS A 147 -1.49 5.60 -11.52
N HIS A 148 -0.78 4.51 -11.81
CA HIS A 148 0.43 4.13 -11.08
C HIS A 148 1.63 4.94 -11.59
N PHE A 149 2.28 5.67 -10.69
CA PHE A 149 3.53 6.36 -10.92
C PHE A 149 4.65 5.58 -10.22
N PRO A 150 5.43 4.76 -10.94
CA PRO A 150 6.48 3.96 -10.32
C PRO A 150 7.56 4.87 -9.72
N SER A 151 8.06 4.48 -8.55
CA SER A 151 9.24 5.11 -7.95
C SER A 151 10.42 5.02 -8.91
N PHE A 152 11.30 6.03 -8.93
CA PHE A 152 12.59 5.93 -9.65
C PHE A 152 13.70 5.35 -8.77
N LEU A 153 13.53 5.39 -7.44
CA LEU A 153 14.45 4.89 -6.43
C LEU A 153 13.66 4.46 -5.19
N GLU A 154 13.96 3.29 -4.65
CA GLU A 154 13.42 2.84 -3.37
C GLU A 154 14.55 2.46 -2.42
N TYR A 155 14.38 2.82 -1.15
CA TYR A 155 15.36 2.63 -0.08
C TYR A 155 14.70 1.90 1.10
N GLY A 156 15.42 0.95 1.70
CA GLY A 156 15.02 0.26 2.91
C GLY A 156 16.16 0.27 3.92
N GLU A 157 15.89 0.75 5.14
CA GLU A 157 16.82 0.70 6.27
C GLU A 157 17.03 -0.74 6.74
N TYR A 158 15.94 -1.51 6.77
CA TYR A 158 15.89 -2.95 7.05
C TYR A 158 15.37 -3.69 5.81
N PRO A 159 16.17 -3.82 4.75
CA PRO A 159 15.65 -4.15 3.44
C PRO A 159 15.10 -5.57 3.38
N TYR A 160 14.00 -5.74 2.63
CA TYR A 160 13.33 -7.01 2.36
C TYR A 160 12.71 -7.71 3.57
N VAL A 161 12.66 -7.08 4.75
CA VAL A 161 12.00 -7.63 5.94
C VAL A 161 10.51 -7.33 5.91
N THR A 162 9.68 -8.32 6.23
CA THR A 162 8.23 -8.19 6.27
C THR A 162 7.73 -7.53 7.55
N ALA A 163 6.52 -6.95 7.52
CA ALA A 163 5.89 -6.32 8.67
C ALA A 163 5.64 -7.35 9.80
N ASP A 164 5.36 -8.61 9.43
CA ASP A 164 5.21 -9.71 10.38
C ASP A 164 6.53 -10.08 11.07
N GLU A 165 7.65 -10.08 10.32
CA GLU A 165 8.99 -10.28 10.89
C GLU A 165 9.38 -9.13 11.83
N ILE A 166 9.07 -7.88 11.47
CA ILE A 166 9.28 -6.71 12.33
C ILE A 166 8.48 -6.87 13.64
N LYS A 167 7.17 -7.14 13.54
CA LYS A 167 6.32 -7.37 14.72
C LYS A 167 6.82 -8.55 15.56
N LYS A 168 7.32 -9.62 14.94
CA LYS A 168 7.92 -10.76 15.64
C LYS A 168 9.19 -10.34 16.40
N ALA A 169 10.09 -9.58 15.78
CA ALA A 169 11.30 -9.09 16.42
C ALA A 169 10.99 -8.17 17.61
N LEU A 170 10.00 -7.29 17.48
CA LEU A 170 9.55 -6.42 18.58
C LEU A 170 8.97 -7.20 19.75
N ARG A 171 8.17 -8.24 19.49
CA ARG A 171 7.66 -9.14 20.55
C ARG A 171 8.79 -9.84 21.29
N LEU A 172 9.83 -10.29 20.59
CA LEU A 172 11.01 -10.88 21.24
C LEU A 172 11.72 -9.86 22.13
N LYS A 173 11.96 -8.64 21.62
CA LYS A 173 12.56 -7.56 22.40
C LYS A 173 11.78 -7.31 23.70
N ASP A 174 10.46 -7.21 23.64
CA ASP A 174 9.63 -6.93 24.81
C ASP A 174 9.65 -8.09 25.82
N ALA A 175 9.63 -9.34 25.33
CA ALA A 175 9.74 -10.53 26.18
C ALA A 175 11.11 -10.61 26.89
N PHE A 176 12.21 -10.33 26.19
CA PHE A 176 13.54 -10.29 26.80
C PHE A 176 13.67 -9.15 27.81
N SER A 177 13.09 -7.97 27.52
CA SER A 177 13.09 -6.84 28.46
C SER A 177 12.36 -7.21 29.75
N THR A 178 11.17 -7.80 29.62
CA THR A 178 10.38 -8.27 30.76
C THR A 178 11.14 -9.30 31.61
N MET A 179 11.83 -10.25 30.96
CA MET A 179 12.64 -11.25 31.66
C MET A 179 13.78 -10.59 32.45
N LEU A 180 14.50 -9.64 31.85
CA LEU A 180 15.60 -8.93 32.51
C LEU A 180 15.12 -8.10 33.71
N ASP A 181 13.97 -7.46 33.61
CA ASP A 181 13.38 -6.68 34.70
C ASP A 181 13.01 -7.57 35.91
N GLN A 182 12.58 -8.81 35.67
CA GLN A 182 12.26 -9.78 36.73
C GLN A 182 13.49 -10.38 37.42
N MET A 183 14.68 -10.18 36.86
CA MET A 183 15.95 -10.69 37.42
C MET A 183 16.67 -9.67 38.31
N GLN A 184 16.13 -8.45 38.45
CA GLN A 184 16.62 -7.40 39.35
C GLN A 184 15.91 -7.46 40.71
#